data_AF-A0A8T2WIN4-F1
#
_entry.id   AF-A0A8T2WIN4-F1
#
_cell.length_a   1.000
_cell.length_b   1.000
_cell.length_c   1.000
_cell.angle_alpha   90.00
_cell.angle_beta   90.00
_cell.angle_gamma   90.00
#
_symmetry.space_group_name_H-M   'P 1'
#
loop_
_entity.id
_entity.type
_entity.pdbx_description
1 polymer ?
#
loop_
_entity_poly.entity_id
_entity_poly.type
_entity_poly.pdbx_seq_one_letter_code
_entity_poly.pdbx_strand_id
1 'polypeptide(L)'
;MATVAPAMPIVVGGCKQGPCYSSPTPTTPSGSGSVADIVTPGFFNGIISQAGAGCAGKNFYTRNAFLSAVNSYPQFGKLGSAEASKREIAAFFAHVTHETGHFCYTEEINGASRDYCDENNRQYPCVPGKKYHGRGPIQLSWKYNYGPSRKEQQL
;
A
#
# COMPACT_ATOMS: atom_id res chain seq x y z
N MET A 1 -41.46 -29.28 -6.66
CA MET A 1 -40.29 -28.84 -7.44
C MET A 1 -40.82 -28.23 -8.73
N ALA A 2 -40.81 -26.90 -8.85
CA ALA A 2 -41.23 -26.21 -10.06
C ALA A 2 -39.97 -25.80 -10.83
N THR A 3 -39.86 -26.30 -12.05
CA THR A 3 -38.80 -25.99 -13.01
C THR A 3 -38.94 -24.57 -13.53
N VAL A 4 -37.87 -23.78 -13.42
CA VAL A 4 -37.75 -22.44 -13.99
C VAL A 4 -37.34 -22.55 -15.45
N ALA A 5 -38.12 -21.95 -16.35
CA ALA A 5 -37.75 -21.76 -17.75
C ALA A 5 -36.76 -20.58 -17.90
N PRO A 6 -35.81 -20.61 -18.86
CA PRO A 6 -34.88 -19.52 -19.12
C PRO A 6 -35.34 -18.64 -20.30
N ALA A 7 -35.11 -17.33 -20.22
CA ALA A 7 -34.92 -16.38 -21.35
C ALA A 7 -35.03 -14.95 -20.78
N MET A 8 -34.41 -13.88 -21.27
CA MET A 8 -33.37 -13.51 -22.24
C MET A 8 -33.18 -11.99 -22.00
N PRO A 9 -32.04 -11.36 -22.38
CA PRO A 9 -31.75 -9.98 -21.98
C PRO A 9 -32.70 -8.98 -22.66
N ILE A 10 -33.36 -8.15 -21.85
CA ILE A 10 -34.18 -7.04 -22.33
C ILE A 10 -33.25 -5.90 -22.74
N VAL A 11 -33.10 -5.66 -24.03
CA VAL A 11 -32.63 -4.39 -24.59
C VAL A 11 -33.85 -3.49 -24.76
N VAL A 12 -33.92 -2.37 -24.05
CA VAL A 12 -34.97 -1.35 -24.25
C VAL A 12 -34.31 -0.03 -24.63
N GLY A 13 -34.67 0.47 -25.81
CA GLY A 13 -34.27 1.78 -26.31
C GLY A 13 -35.18 2.92 -25.84
N GLY A 14 -34.68 4.14 -26.04
CA GLY A 14 -35.46 5.35 -26.35
C GLY A 14 -36.04 6.15 -25.17
N CYS A 15 -35.25 7.06 -24.60
CA CYS A 15 -35.75 8.14 -23.73
C CYS A 15 -36.67 9.06 -24.56
N LYS A 16 -37.95 9.19 -24.20
CA LYS A 16 -38.90 9.97 -24.99
C LYS A 16 -39.07 11.42 -24.54
N GLN A 17 -38.92 11.83 -23.27
CA GLN A 17 -38.91 13.24 -22.80
C GLN A 17 -38.29 13.39 -21.38
N GLY A 18 -37.72 14.56 -21.05
CA GLY A 18 -37.00 14.88 -19.79
C GLY A 18 -35.47 14.97 -19.98
N PRO A 19 -34.67 15.54 -19.04
CA PRO A 19 -33.21 15.48 -19.16
C PRO A 19 -32.76 14.02 -19.07
N CYS A 20 -32.47 13.44 -20.23
CA CYS A 20 -31.96 12.08 -20.35
C CYS A 20 -30.52 12.07 -19.83
N TYR A 21 -30.34 11.75 -18.56
CA TYR A 21 -29.02 11.41 -18.06
C TYR A 21 -28.61 10.09 -18.69
N SER A 22 -27.61 10.13 -19.56
CA SER A 22 -26.93 8.93 -20.03
C SER A 22 -26.50 8.15 -18.79
N SER A 23 -27.07 6.98 -18.53
CA SER A 23 -26.46 6.02 -17.62
C SER A 23 -24.98 5.92 -18.03
N PRO A 24 -24.03 6.07 -17.11
CA PRO A 24 -22.63 5.94 -17.48
C PRO A 24 -22.49 4.58 -18.13
N THR A 25 -22.10 4.62 -19.42
CA THR A 25 -21.54 3.47 -20.10
C THR A 25 -20.57 2.81 -19.12
N PRO A 26 -20.50 1.47 -19.01
CA PRO A 26 -19.34 0.85 -18.44
C PRO A 26 -18.18 1.18 -19.39
N THR A 27 -17.63 2.38 -19.23
CA THR A 27 -16.28 2.70 -19.65
C THR A 27 -15.48 1.73 -18.82
N THR A 28 -15.11 0.61 -19.42
CA THR A 28 -13.95 -0.15 -18.96
C THR A 28 -12.89 0.91 -18.72
N PRO A 29 -12.40 1.12 -17.48
CA PRO A 29 -11.31 2.04 -17.26
C PRO A 29 -10.09 1.46 -17.96
N SER A 30 -9.93 1.78 -19.25
CA SER A 30 -8.67 1.61 -19.95
C SER A 30 -7.70 2.55 -19.27
N GLY A 31 -6.93 2.00 -18.33
CA GLY A 31 -5.86 2.70 -17.65
C GLY A 31 -6.01 2.72 -16.13
N SER A 32 -6.11 1.57 -15.47
CA SER A 32 -5.35 1.47 -14.22
C SER A 32 -3.88 1.54 -14.63
N GLY A 33 -3.31 2.75 -14.63
CA GLY A 33 -1.87 2.94 -14.82
C GLY A 33 -1.12 2.03 -13.84
N SER A 34 0.03 1.51 -14.25
CA SER A 34 0.84 0.71 -13.34
C SER A 34 1.20 1.53 -12.10
N VAL A 35 1.52 0.86 -10.98
CA VAL A 35 2.02 1.55 -9.78
C VAL A 35 3.22 2.44 -10.11
N ALA A 36 4.04 2.05 -11.09
CA ALA A 36 5.16 2.86 -11.57
C ALA A 36 4.73 4.15 -12.28
N ASP A 37 3.60 4.14 -12.99
CA ASP A 37 3.06 5.33 -13.68
C ASP A 37 2.47 6.33 -12.69
N ILE A 38 1.91 5.84 -11.58
CA ILE A 38 1.36 6.70 -10.51
C ILE A 38 2.49 7.22 -9.61
N VAL A 39 3.37 6.33 -9.16
CA VAL A 39 4.52 6.67 -8.32
C VAL A 39 5.68 7.03 -9.24
N THR A 40 5.62 8.22 -9.85
CA THR A 40 6.70 8.73 -10.71
C THR A 40 7.94 9.10 -9.88
N PRO A 41 9.12 9.28 -10.51
CA PRO A 41 10.29 9.85 -9.83
C PRO A 41 9.97 11.21 -9.19
N GLY A 42 9.20 12.06 -9.88
CA GLY A 42 8.78 13.37 -9.36
C GLY A 42 7.90 13.26 -8.12
N PHE A 43 6.92 12.35 -8.12
CA PHE A 43 6.08 12.08 -6.94
C PHE A 43 6.92 11.63 -5.74
N PHE A 44 7.77 10.61 -5.93
CA PHE A 44 8.60 10.07 -4.86
C PHE A 44 9.60 11.11 -4.33
N ASN A 45 10.25 11.84 -5.24
CA ASN A 45 11.20 12.88 -4.88
C ASN A 45 10.53 14.08 -4.19
N GLY A 46 9.27 14.39 -4.53
CA GLY A 46 8.51 15.45 -3.86
C GLY A 46 8.20 15.15 -2.40
N ILE A 47 8.09 13.87 -2.03
CA ILE A 47 7.98 13.45 -0.62
C ILE A 47 9.33 13.60 0.07
N ILE A 48 10.38 13.00 -0.50
CA ILE A 48 11.70 12.91 0.14
C ILE A 48 12.38 14.28 0.27
N SER A 49 12.02 15.25 -0.57
CA SER A 49 12.53 16.62 -0.48
C SER A 49 12.04 17.37 0.77
N GLN A 50 10.94 16.93 1.39
CA GLN A 50 10.44 17.53 2.63
C GLN A 50 11.27 17.13 3.86
N ALA A 51 12.01 16.02 3.79
CA ALA A 51 12.93 15.63 4.85
C ALA A 51 14.16 16.55 4.89
N GLY A 52 14.72 16.75 6.08
CA GLY A 52 15.97 17.50 6.28
C GLY A 52 17.15 16.93 5.49
N ALA A 53 18.16 17.74 5.21
CA ALA A 53 19.33 17.31 4.42
C ALA A 53 20.12 16.16 5.08
N GLY A 54 20.21 16.15 6.42
CA GLY A 54 20.94 15.13 7.19
C GLY A 54 20.16 13.84 7.48
N CYS A 55 18.96 13.68 6.94
CA CYS A 55 18.13 12.51 7.20
C CYS A 55 18.71 11.24 6.56
N ALA A 56 18.99 10.22 7.38
CA ALA A 56 19.55 8.95 6.92
C ALA A 56 18.66 8.26 5.87
N GLY A 57 17.34 8.38 5.99
CA GLY A 57 16.39 7.76 5.08
C GLY A 57 16.47 8.27 3.64
N LYS A 58 17.08 9.43 3.38
CA LYS A 58 17.33 9.94 2.02
C LYS A 58 18.18 9.02 1.16
N ASN A 59 19.10 8.27 1.78
CA ASN A 59 19.97 7.33 1.08
C ASN A 59 19.44 5.88 1.13
N PHE A 60 18.43 5.62 1.96
CA PHE A 60 17.90 4.28 2.20
C PHE A 60 16.63 4.02 1.39
N TYR A 61 15.68 4.95 1.40
CA TYR A 61 14.41 4.81 0.70
C TYR A 61 14.55 5.23 -0.76
N THR A 62 14.40 4.28 -1.68
CA THR A 62 14.45 4.56 -3.12
C THR A 62 13.15 4.12 -3.79
N ARG A 63 12.75 4.86 -4.83
CA ARG A 63 11.62 4.48 -5.69
C ARG A 63 11.80 3.06 -6.25
N ASN A 64 13.01 2.68 -6.63
CA ASN A 64 13.30 1.36 -7.18
C ASN A 64 13.09 0.26 -6.14
N ALA A 65 13.52 0.47 -4.89
CA ALA A 65 13.25 -0.47 -3.80
C ALA A 65 11.73 -0.61 -3.56
N PHE A 66 10.98 0.50 -3.58
CA PHE A 66 9.53 0.46 -3.48
C PHE A 66 8.88 -0.34 -4.63
N LEU A 67 9.25 -0.06 -5.89
CA LEU A 67 8.69 -0.79 -7.04
C LEU A 67 9.06 -2.26 -7.03
N SER A 68 10.28 -2.60 -6.58
CA SER A 68 10.69 -3.98 -6.40
C SER A 68 9.84 -4.69 -5.35
N ALA A 69 9.53 -4.03 -4.24
CA ALA A 69 8.69 -4.60 -3.18
C ALA A 69 7.24 -4.79 -3.64
N VAL A 70 6.69 -3.85 -4.41
CA VAL A 70 5.32 -3.93 -4.95
C VAL A 70 5.11 -5.15 -5.86
N ASN A 71 6.18 -5.67 -6.50
CA ASN A 71 6.06 -6.89 -7.31
C ASN A 71 5.62 -8.12 -6.51
N SER A 72 5.87 -8.15 -5.20
CA SER A 72 5.38 -9.20 -4.30
C SER A 72 3.90 -9.04 -3.94
N TYR A 73 3.30 -7.88 -4.23
CA TYR A 73 1.93 -7.52 -3.89
C TYR A 73 1.14 -7.13 -5.15
N PRO A 74 0.83 -8.10 -6.04
CA PRO A 74 0.29 -7.81 -7.38
C PRO A 74 -1.08 -7.13 -7.39
N GLN A 75 -1.80 -7.13 -6.26
CA GLN A 75 -3.10 -6.47 -6.08
C GLN A 75 -2.97 -5.01 -5.62
N PHE A 76 -1.82 -4.62 -5.06
CA PHE A 76 -1.60 -3.26 -4.55
C PHE A 76 -1.64 -2.25 -5.70
N GLY A 77 -2.42 -1.19 -5.51
CA GLY A 77 -2.59 -0.13 -6.51
C GLY A 77 -3.38 -0.58 -7.74
N LYS A 78 -4.20 -1.65 -7.61
CA LYS A 78 -5.02 -2.20 -8.70
C LYS A 78 -6.50 -2.35 -8.32
N LEU A 79 -6.99 -1.50 -7.42
CA LEU A 79 -8.39 -1.48 -7.03
C LEU A 79 -9.26 -0.92 -8.16
N GLY A 80 -10.08 -1.76 -8.80
CA GLY A 80 -11.35 -1.47 -9.53
C GLY A 80 -11.44 -0.33 -10.57
N SER A 81 -10.84 0.84 -10.31
CA SER A 81 -10.72 2.01 -11.17
C SER A 81 -9.38 2.73 -10.93
N ALA A 82 -8.95 3.56 -11.89
CA ALA A 82 -7.75 4.37 -11.76
C ALA A 82 -7.76 5.29 -10.51
N GLU A 83 -8.92 5.87 -10.20
CA GLU A 83 -9.07 6.78 -9.06
C GLU A 83 -9.00 6.05 -7.70
N ALA A 84 -9.56 4.83 -7.62
CA ALA A 84 -9.41 4.01 -6.43
C ALA A 84 -7.95 3.56 -6.22
N SER A 85 -7.27 3.17 -7.31
CA SER A 85 -5.85 2.80 -7.29
C SER A 85 -4.94 3.96 -6.87
N LYS A 86 -5.17 5.18 -7.39
CA LYS A 86 -4.46 6.39 -6.94
C LYS A 86 -4.71 6.69 -5.46
N ARG A 87 -5.94 6.53 -4.99
CA ARG A 87 -6.29 6.75 -3.57
C ARG A 87 -5.60 5.76 -2.63
N GLU A 88 -5.52 4.48 -3.01
CA GLU A 88 -4.80 3.47 -2.25
C GLU A 88 -3.31 3.81 -2.12
N ILE A 89 -2.67 4.14 -3.24
CA ILE A 89 -1.24 4.51 -3.28
C ILE A 89 -1.02 5.78 -2.45
N ALA A 90 -1.86 6.81 -2.61
CA ALA A 90 -1.75 8.04 -1.84
C ALA A 90 -1.93 7.79 -0.33
N ALA A 91 -2.89 6.95 0.07
CA ALA A 91 -3.11 6.59 1.46
C ALA A 91 -1.92 5.83 2.05
N PHE A 92 -1.33 4.90 1.29
CA PHE A 92 -0.11 4.21 1.70
C PHE A 92 1.03 5.19 1.96
N PHE A 93 1.33 6.07 1.00
CA PHE A 93 2.40 7.05 1.18
C PHE A 93 2.10 8.05 2.29
N ALA A 94 0.84 8.42 2.54
CA ALA A 94 0.47 9.29 3.67
C ALA A 94 0.79 8.66 5.03
N HIS A 95 0.56 7.35 5.21
CA HIS A 95 0.98 6.67 6.42
C HIS A 95 2.51 6.61 6.50
N VAL A 96 3.16 6.27 5.40
CA VAL A 96 4.63 6.21 5.36
C VAL A 96 5.28 7.56 5.70
N THR A 97 4.76 8.67 5.16
CA THR A 97 5.29 9.99 5.48
C THR A 97 5.09 10.34 6.95
N HIS A 98 3.94 9.99 7.54
CA HIS A 98 3.67 10.19 8.95
C HIS A 98 4.64 9.41 9.83
N GLU A 99 4.77 8.11 9.60
CA GLU A 99 5.57 7.19 10.43
C GLU A 99 7.09 7.47 10.34
N THR A 100 7.57 7.93 9.19
CA THR A 100 9.02 8.11 8.94
C THR A 100 9.48 9.56 8.98
N GLY A 101 8.57 10.52 9.14
CA GLY A 101 8.88 11.94 8.98
C GLY A 101 9.34 12.25 7.56
N HIS A 102 8.50 11.96 6.56
CA HIS A 102 8.80 12.14 5.13
C HIS A 102 10.04 11.39 4.65
N PHE A 103 10.18 10.11 5.03
CA PHE A 103 11.36 9.28 4.77
C PHE A 103 12.63 9.74 5.50
N CYS A 104 12.52 10.46 6.62
CA CYS A 104 13.72 10.84 7.37
C CYS A 104 14.32 9.67 8.15
N TYR A 105 13.47 8.91 8.85
CA TYR A 105 13.87 7.87 9.79
C TYR A 105 13.70 6.46 9.19
N THR A 106 14.74 5.64 9.33
CA THR A 106 14.74 4.22 8.94
C THR A 106 14.44 3.31 10.11
N GLU A 107 14.78 3.76 11.31
CA GLU A 107 14.50 3.09 12.58
C GLU A 107 13.89 4.12 13.54
N GLU A 108 13.15 3.63 14.52
CA GLU A 108 12.57 4.41 15.60
C GLU A 108 13.65 5.24 16.32
N ILE A 109 13.33 6.49 16.65
CA ILE A 109 14.21 7.35 17.45
C ILE A 109 14.44 6.71 18.82
N ASN A 110 15.71 6.46 19.15
CA ASN A 110 16.12 5.70 20.34
C ASN A 110 15.59 4.25 20.37
N GLY A 111 15.20 3.66 19.24
CA GLY A 111 14.67 2.29 19.17
C GLY A 111 15.64 1.24 19.72
N ALA A 112 16.95 1.48 19.62
CA ALA A 112 17.95 0.60 20.21
C ALA A 112 17.84 0.45 21.74
N SER A 113 17.19 1.38 22.46
CA SER A 113 16.92 1.23 23.89
C SER A 113 15.61 0.49 24.21
N ARG A 114 14.84 0.12 23.18
CA ARG A 114 13.52 -0.52 23.30
C ARG A 114 13.53 -1.92 22.71
N ASP A 115 13.08 -2.89 23.51
CA ASP A 115 13.16 -4.31 23.14
C ASP A 115 11.96 -4.78 22.31
N TYR A 116 10.74 -4.35 22.67
CA TYR A 116 9.48 -4.74 22.01
C TYR A 116 9.31 -6.27 21.86
N CYS A 117 9.87 -7.00 22.82
CA CYS A 117 9.74 -8.43 22.98
C CYS A 117 8.77 -8.69 24.15
N ASP A 118 7.65 -9.36 23.88
CA ASP A 118 6.76 -9.87 24.92
C ASP A 118 7.04 -11.35 25.18
N GLU A 119 7.82 -11.68 26.20
CA GLU A 119 8.22 -13.06 26.49
C GLU A 119 7.06 -14.05 26.68
N ASN A 120 5.84 -13.58 26.95
CA ASN A 120 4.67 -14.44 27.15
C ASN A 120 4.10 -14.99 25.83
N ASN A 121 4.36 -14.34 24.70
CA ASN A 121 3.90 -14.80 23.40
C ASN A 121 4.82 -15.91 22.85
N ARG A 122 4.35 -17.15 22.94
CA ARG A 122 5.07 -18.37 22.51
C ARG A 122 5.02 -18.64 21.00
N GLN A 123 4.09 -18.02 20.26
CA GLN A 123 3.97 -18.23 18.82
C GLN A 123 5.15 -17.62 18.04
N TYR A 124 5.69 -16.52 18.56
CA TYR A 124 6.85 -15.83 18.02
C TYR A 124 7.88 -15.61 19.15
N PRO A 125 8.78 -16.57 19.42
CA PRO A 125 9.75 -16.44 20.50
C PRO A 125 10.73 -15.30 20.23
N CYS A 126 11.20 -14.66 21.30
CA CYS A 126 12.22 -13.63 21.19
C CYS A 126 13.57 -14.26 20.87
N VAL A 127 14.30 -13.66 19.93
CA VAL A 127 15.63 -14.15 19.55
C VAL A 127 16.66 -13.41 20.39
N PRO A 128 17.57 -14.12 21.10
CA PRO A 128 18.60 -13.48 21.91
C PRO A 128 19.38 -12.42 21.12
N GLY A 129 19.54 -11.24 21.72
CA GLY A 129 20.26 -10.10 21.11
C GLY A 129 19.51 -9.38 19.99
N LYS A 130 18.25 -9.74 19.67
CA LYS A 130 17.42 -9.02 18.71
C LYS A 130 16.40 -8.14 19.41
N LYS A 131 16.16 -6.95 18.81
CA LYS A 131 15.19 -5.95 19.27
C LYS A 131 14.18 -5.66 18.18
N TYR A 132 12.94 -5.40 18.57
CA TYR A 132 11.78 -5.31 17.68
C TYR A 132 11.17 -3.90 17.63
N HIS A 133 11.99 -2.85 17.82
CA HIS A 133 11.59 -1.45 17.64
C HIS A 133 11.20 -1.13 16.20
N GLY A 134 10.57 0.04 16.01
CA GLY A 134 10.06 0.47 14.71
C GLY A 134 11.12 0.49 13.62
N ARG A 135 10.84 -0.12 12.47
CA ARG A 135 11.70 -0.06 11.28
C ARG A 135 10.93 0.13 9.99
N GLY A 136 11.58 0.80 9.04
CA GLY A 136 11.10 0.93 7.68
C GLY A 136 9.86 1.83 7.53
N PRO A 137 9.20 1.76 6.35
CA PRO A 137 8.17 2.71 5.94
C PRO A 137 6.94 2.77 6.83
N ILE A 138 6.57 1.67 7.48
CA ILE A 138 5.39 1.58 8.36
C ILE A 138 5.79 1.40 9.84
N GLN A 139 7.07 1.67 10.17
CA GLN A 139 7.63 1.51 11.51
C GLN A 139 7.23 0.18 12.18
N LEU A 140 7.44 -0.92 11.46
CA LEU A 140 7.09 -2.27 11.92
C LEU A 140 7.72 -2.51 13.29
N SER A 141 6.88 -2.78 14.28
CA SER A 141 7.25 -2.90 15.68
C SER A 141 6.67 -4.18 16.27
N TRP A 142 7.28 -4.67 17.34
CA TRP A 142 6.89 -5.89 18.07
C TRP A 142 7.14 -7.22 17.37
N LYS A 143 7.66 -8.18 18.12
CA LYS A 143 8.03 -9.50 17.61
C LYS A 143 6.91 -10.23 16.85
N TYR A 144 5.65 -10.07 17.27
CA TYR A 144 4.52 -10.76 16.68
C TYR A 144 4.13 -10.17 15.32
N ASN A 145 4.60 -8.98 14.96
CA ASN A 145 4.52 -8.44 13.61
C ASN A 145 5.78 -8.80 12.79
N TYR A 146 6.97 -8.75 13.40
CA TYR A 146 8.21 -9.15 12.73
C TYR A 146 8.24 -10.63 12.31
N GLY A 147 7.69 -11.52 13.15
CA GLY A 147 7.62 -12.94 12.91
C GLY A 147 6.91 -13.31 11.60
N PRO A 148 5.65 -12.92 11.39
CA PRO A 148 4.94 -13.17 10.14
C PRO A 148 5.56 -12.42 8.96
N SER A 149 5.96 -11.14 9.11
CA SER A 149 6.54 -10.37 8.00
C SER A 149 7.83 -11.00 7.43
N ARG A 150 8.67 -11.61 8.26
CA ARG A 150 9.84 -12.36 7.76
C ARG A 150 9.46 -13.64 7.02
N LYS A 151 8.44 -14.37 7.51
CA LYS A 151 7.99 -15.60 6.87
C LYS A 151 7.35 -15.32 5.50
N GLU A 152 6.62 -14.22 5.39
CA GLU A 152 5.97 -13.81 4.14
C GLU A 152 6.96 -13.37 3.06
N GLN A 153 8.12 -12.83 3.45
CA GLN A 153 9.18 -12.39 2.53
C GLN A 153 10.23 -13.47 2.20
N GLN A 154 10.11 -14.67 2.78
CA GLN A 154 10.90 -15.84 2.42
C GLN A 154 10.19 -16.64 1.31
N LEU A 155 10.48 -16.29 0.06
CA LEU A 155 10.38 -17.20 -1.09
C LEU A 155 11.58 -18.16 -1.10
#